data_AF-A0A2M8NSC7-F1
#
_entry.id   AF-A0A2M8NSC7-F1
#
_cell.length_a   1.000
_cell.length_b   1.000
_cell.length_c   1.000
_cell.angle_alpha   90.00
_cell.angle_beta   90.00
_cell.angle_gamma   90.00
#
_symmetry.space_group_name_H-M   'P 1'
#
loop_
_entity.id
_entity.type
_entity.pdbx_description
1 polymer ?
#
loop_
_entity_poly.entity_id
_entity_poly.type
_entity_poly.pdbx_seq_one_letter_code
_entity_poly.pdbx_strand_id
1 'polypeptide(L)'
;MGSKSTPERLPVSDPFHGFAIVADGAQLLATEKQHDSETLLAGTLIIRYGIRYLGKPHLSIVPGLVALDYGDILNGEPAWEFLLRRSNLHPRAEVFGFRSDGRDEMIVVKNLDLALPPEVLAFTTENDTIPAARPVALIGSNVSAVPPRIRKYLPHSETLTSWRERSP
;
A
#
# COMPACT_ATOMS: atom_id res chain seq x y z
N MET A 1 19.29 31.89 -11.24
CA MET A 1 18.80 30.85 -10.30
C MET A 1 17.79 30.01 -11.06
N GLY A 2 18.15 28.80 -11.48
CA GLY A 2 17.20 27.87 -12.09
C GLY A 2 16.18 27.47 -11.03
N SER A 3 14.90 27.72 -11.29
CA SER A 3 13.81 27.20 -10.46
C SER A 3 13.95 25.68 -10.41
N LYS A 4 14.32 25.11 -9.26
CA LYS A 4 14.20 23.66 -9.04
C LYS A 4 12.69 23.40 -8.98
N SER A 5 12.13 22.81 -10.04
CA SER A 5 10.73 22.38 -10.00
C SER A 5 10.58 21.33 -8.90
N THR A 6 9.48 21.39 -8.17
CA THR A 6 9.09 20.32 -7.25
C THR A 6 9.07 19.00 -8.02
N PRO A 7 9.71 17.93 -7.51
CA PRO A 7 9.69 16.65 -8.18
C PRO A 7 8.26 16.11 -8.28
N GLU A 8 7.99 15.32 -9.31
CA GLU A 8 6.68 14.68 -9.47
C GLU A 8 6.42 13.69 -8.32
N ARG A 9 5.15 13.53 -7.98
CA ARG A 9 4.71 12.53 -7.01
C ARG A 9 4.96 11.15 -7.60
N LEU A 10 5.70 10.32 -6.88
CA LEU A 10 6.05 8.97 -7.29
C LEU A 10 5.72 8.01 -6.17
N PRO A 11 4.49 7.47 -6.11
CA PRO A 11 4.14 6.42 -5.18
C PRO A 11 4.98 5.17 -5.41
N VAL A 12 5.42 4.56 -4.34
CA VAL A 12 6.03 3.23 -4.42
C VAL A 12 4.98 2.21 -4.83
N SER A 13 5.27 1.47 -5.90
CA SER A 13 4.40 0.46 -6.48
C SER A 13 5.15 -0.83 -6.79
N ASP A 14 4.43 -1.94 -6.78
CA ASP A 14 4.89 -3.25 -7.24
C ASP A 14 3.84 -3.88 -8.16
N PRO A 15 4.23 -4.47 -9.31
CA PRO A 15 3.31 -5.22 -10.14
C PRO A 15 2.97 -6.56 -9.47
N PHE A 16 1.71 -6.96 -9.54
CA PHE A 16 1.25 -8.27 -9.07
C PHE A 16 0.42 -8.95 -10.15
N HIS A 17 0.82 -10.16 -10.57
CA HIS A 17 0.06 -10.96 -11.51
C HIS A 17 -0.76 -12.01 -10.74
N GLY A 18 -2.08 -11.90 -10.82
CA GLY A 18 -2.97 -12.83 -10.11
C GLY A 18 -4.38 -12.28 -10.00
N PHE A 19 -4.97 -12.47 -8.81
CA PHE A 19 -6.36 -12.16 -8.54
C PHE A 19 -6.47 -11.33 -7.26
N ALA A 20 -7.43 -10.39 -7.24
CA ALA A 20 -7.99 -9.89 -6.00
C ALA A 20 -9.35 -10.58 -5.81
N ILE A 21 -9.57 -11.20 -4.66
CA ILE A 21 -10.76 -12.00 -4.38
C ILE A 21 -11.44 -11.55 -3.08
N VAL A 22 -12.71 -11.89 -2.91
CA VAL A 22 -13.44 -11.82 -1.64
C VAL A 22 -13.72 -13.23 -1.14
N ALA A 23 -13.34 -13.50 0.10
CA ALA A 23 -13.72 -14.70 0.84
C ALA A 23 -14.05 -14.30 2.28
N ASP A 24 -15.20 -14.76 2.77
CA ASP A 24 -15.64 -14.56 4.16
C ASP A 24 -15.65 -13.07 4.60
N GLY A 25 -16.00 -12.18 3.67
CA GLY A 25 -16.02 -10.72 3.89
C GLY A 25 -14.65 -10.04 3.88
N ALA A 26 -13.57 -10.79 3.73
CA ALA A 26 -12.21 -10.27 3.59
C ALA A 26 -11.78 -10.20 2.12
N GLN A 27 -10.98 -9.20 1.79
CA GLN A 27 -10.34 -9.09 0.47
C GLN A 27 -8.93 -9.69 0.54
N LEU A 28 -8.55 -10.50 -0.46
CA LEU A 28 -7.29 -11.24 -0.47
C LEU A 28 -6.62 -11.08 -1.85
N LEU A 29 -5.29 -11.20 -1.89
CA LEU A 29 -4.57 -11.45 -3.14
C LEU A 29 -4.39 -12.95 -3.32
N ALA A 30 -4.52 -13.45 -4.54
CA ALA A 30 -4.24 -14.84 -4.87
C ALA A 30 -3.37 -14.96 -6.13
N THR A 31 -2.35 -15.83 -6.11
CA THR A 31 -1.51 -16.13 -7.29
C THR A 31 -2.23 -17.01 -8.31
N GLU A 32 -3.15 -17.84 -7.84
CA GLU A 32 -4.01 -18.70 -8.67
C GLU A 32 -5.49 -18.40 -8.44
N LYS A 33 -6.33 -18.73 -9.43
CA LYS A 33 -7.78 -18.59 -9.33
C LYS A 33 -8.32 -19.47 -8.19
N GLN A 34 -9.13 -18.88 -7.33
CA GLN A 34 -9.78 -19.57 -6.21
C GLN A 34 -11.26 -19.82 -6.54
N HIS A 35 -11.66 -21.09 -6.61
CA HIS A 35 -13.01 -21.48 -7.05
C HIS A 35 -14.12 -21.16 -6.02
N ASP A 36 -13.79 -21.18 -4.73
CA ASP A 36 -14.74 -20.95 -3.62
C ASP A 36 -14.73 -19.49 -3.12
N SER A 37 -14.51 -18.54 -4.04
CA SER A 37 -14.42 -17.12 -3.74
C SER A 37 -14.92 -16.27 -4.90
N GLU A 38 -15.36 -15.05 -4.60
CA GLU A 38 -15.70 -14.06 -5.62
C GLU A 38 -14.41 -13.40 -6.14
N THR A 39 -14.25 -13.29 -7.46
CA THR A 39 -13.12 -12.56 -8.06
C THR A 39 -13.51 -11.10 -8.29
N LEU A 40 -12.80 -10.17 -7.65
CA LEU A 40 -12.95 -8.73 -7.88
C LEU A 40 -12.14 -8.27 -9.10
N LEU A 41 -10.88 -8.71 -9.16
CA LEU A 41 -9.93 -8.33 -10.21
C LEU A 41 -9.11 -9.53 -10.63
N ALA A 42 -8.67 -9.54 -11.89
CA ALA A 42 -7.78 -10.56 -12.43
C ALA A 42 -6.76 -9.94 -13.39
N GLY A 43 -5.57 -10.54 -13.48
CA GLY A 43 -4.50 -10.11 -14.38
C GLY A 43 -3.39 -9.36 -13.65
N THR A 44 -2.83 -8.34 -14.31
CA THR A 44 -1.80 -7.48 -13.73
C THR A 44 -2.45 -6.38 -12.91
N LEU A 45 -2.18 -6.36 -11.61
CA LEU A 45 -2.59 -5.34 -10.66
C LEU A 45 -1.39 -4.49 -10.27
N ILE A 46 -1.65 -3.22 -9.92
CA ILE A 46 -0.65 -2.34 -9.33
C ILE A 46 -0.86 -2.31 -7.83
N ILE A 47 0.14 -2.77 -7.07
CA ILE A 47 0.09 -2.78 -5.62
C ILE A 47 0.82 -1.55 -5.08
N ARG A 48 0.15 -0.80 -4.22
CA ARG A 48 0.73 0.35 -3.50
C ARG A 48 0.51 0.21 -2.00
N TYR A 49 1.20 1.05 -1.25
CA TYR A 49 1.31 0.90 0.20
C TYR A 49 0.83 2.18 0.89
N GLY A 50 -0.27 2.04 1.62
CA GLY A 50 -0.87 3.11 2.41
C GLY A 50 -0.28 3.17 3.82
N ILE A 51 -0.04 4.36 4.34
CA ILE A 51 0.24 4.59 5.76
C ILE A 51 -1.06 5.03 6.44
N ARG A 52 -1.48 4.28 7.46
CA ARG A 52 -2.74 4.53 8.17
C ARG A 52 -2.68 5.83 8.96
N TYR A 53 -3.84 6.43 9.20
CA TYR A 53 -3.96 7.63 10.00
C TYR A 53 -4.07 7.25 11.47
N LEU A 54 -3.40 8.01 12.33
CA LEU A 54 -3.50 7.85 13.76
C LEU A 54 -4.96 8.09 14.21
N GLY A 55 -5.54 7.08 14.86
CA GLY A 55 -6.94 7.10 15.32
C GLY A 55 -8.00 6.94 14.22
N LYS A 56 -7.62 6.75 12.96
CA LYS A 56 -8.56 6.51 11.83
C LYS A 56 -8.08 5.34 10.96
N PRO A 57 -8.16 4.09 11.46
CA PRO A 57 -7.56 2.93 10.80
C PRO A 57 -8.17 2.56 9.44
N HIS A 58 -9.36 3.09 9.13
CA HIS A 58 -10.04 2.93 7.83
C HIS A 58 -9.51 3.89 6.76
N LEU A 59 -8.69 4.88 7.13
CA LEU A 59 -8.03 5.80 6.22
C LEU A 59 -6.52 5.56 6.21
N SER A 60 -5.97 5.56 5.00
CA SER A 60 -4.54 5.62 4.77
C SER A 60 -4.23 6.61 3.65
N ILE A 61 -2.98 7.10 3.63
CA ILE A 61 -2.41 7.86 2.52
C ILE A 61 -1.42 6.99 1.78
N VAL A 62 -1.52 6.94 0.46
CA VAL A 62 -0.49 6.42 -0.44
C VAL A 62 0.52 7.54 -0.66
N PRO A 63 1.72 7.47 -0.07
CA PRO A 63 2.69 8.55 -0.15
C PRO A 63 3.25 8.65 -1.57
N GLY A 64 3.15 9.83 -2.19
CA GLY A 64 3.81 10.14 -3.46
C GLY A 64 5.02 11.04 -3.29
N LEU A 65 5.04 11.87 -2.25
CA LEU A 65 6.09 12.84 -1.98
C LEU A 65 6.13 13.18 -0.49
N VAL A 66 7.32 13.50 0.02
CA VAL A 66 7.54 13.95 1.40
C VAL A 66 8.38 15.23 1.37
N ALA A 67 7.92 16.28 2.02
CA ALA A 67 8.68 17.51 2.23
C ALA A 67 9.19 17.55 3.67
N LEU A 68 10.51 17.71 3.83
CA LEU A 68 11.17 17.82 5.12
C LEU A 68 11.18 19.28 5.60
N ASP A 69 11.28 19.47 6.91
CA ASP A 69 11.28 20.80 7.57
C ASP A 69 12.39 21.75 7.07
N TYR A 70 13.44 21.21 6.45
CA TYR A 70 14.59 21.98 5.94
C TYR A 70 14.55 22.21 4.42
N GLY A 71 13.43 21.92 3.76
CA GLY A 71 13.20 22.21 2.33
C GLY A 71 13.61 21.09 1.37
N ASP A 72 14.13 19.97 1.88
CA ASP A 72 14.38 18.77 1.06
C ASP A 72 13.06 18.09 0.71
N ILE A 73 12.94 17.64 -0.55
CA ILE A 73 11.77 16.95 -1.06
C ILE A 73 12.18 15.56 -1.55
N LEU A 74 11.50 14.54 -1.03
CA LEU A 74 11.71 13.13 -1.36
C LEU A 74 10.48 12.60 -2.10
N ASN A 75 10.67 11.69 -3.05
CA ASN A 75 9.60 10.89 -3.68
C ASN A 75 10.08 9.43 -3.82
N GLY A 76 9.21 8.51 -4.27
CA GLY A 76 9.58 7.12 -4.51
C GLY A 76 10.18 6.40 -3.29
N GLU A 77 11.19 5.55 -3.54
CA GLU A 77 11.86 4.76 -2.49
C GLU A 77 12.50 5.63 -1.39
N PRO A 78 13.18 6.76 -1.69
CA PRO A 78 13.70 7.65 -0.65
C PRO A 78 12.62 8.17 0.32
N ALA A 79 11.46 8.57 -0.18
CA ALA A 79 10.34 9.00 0.64
C ALA A 79 9.80 7.86 1.51
N TRP A 80 9.69 6.67 0.91
CA TRP A 80 9.23 5.46 1.59
C TRP A 80 10.15 5.04 2.72
N GLU A 81 11.45 4.95 2.46
CA GLU A 81 12.46 4.60 3.47
C GLU A 81 12.54 5.66 4.58
N PHE A 82 12.42 6.94 4.24
CA PHE A 82 12.30 7.99 5.24
C PHE A 82 11.11 7.76 6.17
N LEU A 83 9.91 7.51 5.61
CA LEU A 83 8.69 7.31 6.39
C LEU A 83 8.81 6.11 7.34
N LEU A 84 9.38 5.00 6.87
CA LEU A 84 9.46 3.77 7.68
C LEU A 84 10.62 3.73 8.68
N ARG A 85 11.68 4.51 8.46
CA ARG A 85 12.93 4.36 9.23
C ARG A 85 13.41 5.61 9.96
N ARG A 86 13.00 6.81 9.53
CA ARG A 86 13.62 8.08 9.98
C ARG A 86 12.62 9.16 10.39
N SER A 87 11.35 8.96 10.08
CA SER A 87 10.26 9.93 10.27
C SER A 87 10.03 10.35 11.73
N ASN A 88 10.40 9.52 12.70
CA ASN A 88 10.33 9.83 14.13
C ASN A 88 11.13 11.08 14.52
N LEU A 89 12.18 11.44 13.76
CA LEU A 89 12.97 12.66 13.98
C LEU A 89 12.37 13.91 13.32
N HIS A 90 11.33 13.75 12.50
CA HIS A 90 10.75 14.80 11.66
C HIS A 90 9.21 14.76 11.72
N PRO A 91 8.60 14.96 12.90
CA PRO A 91 7.16 14.85 13.08
C PRO A 91 6.34 15.90 12.31
N ARG A 92 7.01 16.98 11.84
CA ARG A 92 6.41 18.08 11.08
C ARG A 92 6.58 17.95 9.57
N ALA A 93 7.37 16.96 9.10
CA ALA A 93 7.48 16.69 7.68
C ALA A 93 6.09 16.40 7.10
N GLU A 94 5.86 16.92 5.90
CA GLU A 94 4.59 16.84 5.19
C GLU A 94 4.65 15.69 4.19
N VAL A 95 3.59 14.89 4.15
CA VAL A 95 3.39 13.77 3.23
C VAL A 95 2.28 14.16 2.27
N PHE A 96 2.61 14.14 0.99
CA PHE A 96 1.70 14.42 -0.11
C PHE A 96 1.39 13.13 -0.85
N GLY A 97 0.13 12.92 -1.18
CA GLY A 97 -0.29 11.68 -1.79
C GLY A 97 -1.79 11.63 -2.05
N PHE A 98 -2.28 10.42 -2.28
CA PHE A 98 -3.71 10.18 -2.40
C PHE A 98 -4.18 9.40 -1.18
N ARG A 99 -5.21 9.91 -0.53
CA ARG A 99 -5.91 9.17 0.51
C ARG A 99 -6.63 7.98 -0.13
N SER A 100 -6.82 6.91 0.63
CA SER A 100 -7.44 5.66 0.18
C SER A 100 -8.89 5.77 -0.35
N ASP A 101 -9.49 6.96 -0.32
CA ASP A 101 -10.78 7.32 -0.94
C ASP A 101 -10.62 8.19 -2.21
N GLY A 102 -9.40 8.33 -2.73
CA GLY A 102 -9.07 9.03 -3.97
C GLY A 102 -8.76 10.52 -3.82
N ARG A 103 -8.93 11.10 -2.63
CA ARG A 103 -8.68 12.53 -2.44
C ARG A 103 -7.20 12.83 -2.42
N ASP A 104 -6.81 13.89 -3.11
CA ASP A 104 -5.49 14.51 -2.92
C ASP A 104 -5.39 15.01 -1.47
N GLU A 105 -4.30 14.70 -0.80
CA GLU A 105 -4.11 14.98 0.62
C GLU A 105 -2.67 15.41 0.92
N MET A 106 -2.57 16.34 1.86
CA MET A 106 -1.33 16.71 2.53
C MET A 106 -1.51 16.48 4.04
N ILE A 107 -0.64 15.66 4.64
CA ILE A 107 -0.71 15.31 6.06
C ILE A 107 0.67 15.31 6.69
N VAL A 108 0.77 15.78 7.93
CA VAL A 108 2.04 15.74 8.68
C VAL A 108 2.29 14.35 9.26
N VAL A 109 3.57 13.95 9.30
CA VAL A 109 4.03 12.64 9.80
C VAL A 109 3.43 12.27 11.16
N LYS A 110 3.34 13.21 12.11
CA LYS A 110 2.79 12.93 13.46
C LYS A 110 1.32 12.47 13.48
N ASN A 111 0.57 12.67 12.38
CA ASN A 111 -0.81 12.22 12.24
C ASN A 111 -0.92 10.85 11.56
N LEU A 112 0.21 10.23 11.22
CA LEU A 112 0.28 8.89 10.65
C LEU A 112 0.59 7.86 11.73
N ASP A 113 -0.05 6.70 11.62
CA ASP A 113 0.22 5.55 12.48
C ASP A 113 1.30 4.68 11.84
N LEU A 114 2.55 5.04 12.15
CA LEU A 114 3.75 4.34 11.68
C LEU A 114 4.10 3.13 12.54
N ALA A 115 3.35 2.87 13.62
CA ALA A 115 3.52 1.66 14.43
C ALA A 115 2.83 0.46 13.77
N LEU A 116 1.82 0.70 12.94
CA LEU A 116 1.14 -0.34 12.17
C LEU A 116 1.90 -0.67 10.88
N PRO A 117 1.86 -1.94 10.41
CA PRO A 117 2.32 -2.28 9.08
C PRO A 117 1.56 -1.46 8.01
N PRO A 118 2.24 -1.07 6.92
CA PRO A 118 1.58 -0.47 5.77
C PRO A 118 0.37 -1.28 5.29
N GLU A 119 -0.70 -0.57 4.94
CA GLU A 119 -1.86 -1.16 4.28
C GLU A 119 -1.49 -1.49 2.83
N VAL A 120 -1.78 -2.70 2.39
CA VAL A 120 -1.61 -3.10 0.99
C VAL A 120 -2.88 -2.76 0.22
N LEU A 121 -2.72 -2.06 -0.89
CA LEU A 121 -3.79 -1.53 -1.71
C LEU A 121 -3.59 -1.96 -3.16
N ALA A 122 -4.61 -2.51 -3.79
CA ALA A 122 -4.56 -2.96 -5.18
C ALA A 122 -5.32 -1.99 -6.09
N PHE A 123 -4.68 -1.62 -7.20
CA PHE A 123 -5.18 -0.71 -8.22
C PHE A 123 -5.21 -1.41 -9.57
N THR A 124 -6.08 -0.93 -10.48
CA THR A 124 -6.19 -1.49 -11.83
C THR A 124 -5.15 -0.91 -12.77
N THR A 125 -4.76 0.35 -12.55
CA THR A 125 -3.74 1.05 -13.33
C THR A 125 -2.81 1.90 -12.45
N GLU A 126 -1.70 2.34 -13.02
CA GLU A 126 -0.78 3.27 -12.36
C GLU A 126 -1.37 4.67 -12.17
N ASN A 127 -2.42 5.05 -12.87
CA ASN A 127 -3.02 6.39 -12.75
C ASN A 127 -4.19 6.44 -11.76
N ASP A 128 -4.63 5.28 -11.27
CA ASP A 128 -5.74 5.21 -10.32
C ASP A 128 -5.33 5.83 -8.98
N THR A 129 -6.23 6.63 -8.41
CA THR A 129 -6.07 7.22 -7.07
C THR A 129 -6.92 6.54 -6.02
N ILE A 130 -7.90 5.72 -6.43
CA ILE A 130 -8.77 4.94 -5.56
C ILE A 130 -8.38 3.46 -5.70
N PRO A 131 -8.10 2.74 -4.59
CA PRO A 131 -7.83 1.33 -4.65
C PRO A 131 -9.10 0.55 -5.02
N ALA A 132 -8.96 -0.39 -5.94
CA ALA A 132 -10.02 -1.31 -6.32
C ALA A 132 -10.16 -2.48 -5.34
N ALA A 133 -9.11 -2.80 -4.59
CA ALA A 133 -9.17 -3.73 -3.46
C ALA A 133 -8.20 -3.35 -2.32
N ARG A 134 -8.47 -3.86 -1.12
CA ARG A 134 -7.70 -3.69 0.13
C ARG A 134 -7.33 -5.04 0.73
N PRO A 135 -6.39 -5.78 0.12
CA PRO A 135 -6.09 -7.13 0.54
C PRO A 135 -5.52 -7.22 1.95
N VAL A 136 -5.95 -8.21 2.72
CA VAL A 136 -5.44 -8.48 4.09
C VAL A 136 -4.56 -9.72 4.18
N ALA A 137 -4.50 -10.54 3.13
CA ALA A 137 -3.61 -11.69 3.05
C ALA A 137 -3.25 -12.03 1.60
N LEU A 138 -2.21 -12.85 1.44
CA LEU A 138 -1.76 -13.44 0.18
C LEU A 138 -2.01 -14.95 0.21
N ILE A 139 -2.72 -15.46 -0.78
CA ILE A 139 -3.03 -16.87 -1.00
C ILE A 139 -2.22 -17.39 -2.19
N GLY A 140 -1.58 -18.55 -2.06
CA GLY A 140 -0.91 -19.18 -3.18
C GLY A 140 0.22 -20.11 -2.78
N SER A 141 0.44 -21.15 -3.57
CA SER A 141 1.49 -22.14 -3.31
C SER A 141 2.89 -21.67 -3.71
N ASN A 142 2.99 -20.85 -4.76
CA ASN A 142 4.25 -20.30 -5.24
C ASN A 142 4.30 -18.78 -5.11
N VAL A 143 4.84 -18.31 -3.99
CA VAL A 143 5.04 -16.87 -3.74
C VAL A 143 6.43 -16.35 -4.12
N SER A 144 7.28 -17.18 -4.74
CA SER A 144 8.63 -16.74 -5.12
C SER A 144 8.63 -15.62 -6.15
N ALA A 145 7.64 -15.61 -7.05
CA ALA A 145 7.42 -14.57 -8.05
C ALA A 145 6.70 -13.33 -7.48
N VAL A 146 6.22 -13.37 -6.24
CA VAL A 146 5.52 -12.24 -5.62
C VAL A 146 6.56 -11.23 -5.09
N PRO A 147 6.42 -9.93 -5.43
CA PRO A 147 7.29 -8.88 -4.95
C PRO A 147 7.57 -8.97 -3.44
N PRO A 148 8.83 -8.84 -2.99
CA PRO A 148 9.20 -9.01 -1.58
C PRO A 148 8.41 -8.10 -0.63
N ARG A 149 8.06 -6.90 -1.05
CA ARG A 149 7.32 -5.93 -0.22
C ARG A 149 5.88 -6.37 0.05
N ILE A 150 5.21 -7.00 -0.92
CA ILE A 150 3.89 -7.61 -0.72
C ILE A 150 3.99 -8.74 0.31
N ARG A 151 4.97 -9.63 0.16
CA ARG A 151 5.21 -10.75 1.09
C ARG A 151 5.59 -10.30 2.50
N LYS A 152 6.20 -9.11 2.62
CA LYS A 152 6.56 -8.51 3.91
C LYS A 152 5.33 -7.99 4.66
N TYR A 153 4.33 -7.47 3.96
CA TYR A 153 3.18 -6.78 4.58
C TYR A 153 1.89 -7.60 4.59
N LEU A 154 1.78 -8.64 3.76
CA LEU A 154 0.64 -9.56 3.79
C LEU A 154 1.03 -10.88 4.47
N PRO A 155 0.24 -11.37 5.44
CA PRO A 155 0.35 -12.74 5.90
C PRO A 155 0.08 -13.70 4.74
N HIS A 156 0.91 -14.74 4.64
CA HIS A 156 0.85 -15.72 3.56
C HIS A 156 0.17 -17.02 4.01
N SER A 157 -0.64 -17.56 3.10
CA SER A 157 -1.26 -18.87 3.21
C SER A 157 -1.15 -19.62 1.90
N GLU A 158 -0.84 -20.91 1.96
CA GLU A 158 -0.72 -21.73 0.76
C GLU A 158 -2.07 -21.87 0.05
N THR A 159 -3.14 -22.05 0.83
CA THR A 159 -4.50 -22.26 0.34
C THR A 159 -5.50 -21.39 1.07
N LEU A 160 -6.66 -21.15 0.43
CA LEU A 160 -7.77 -20.44 1.05
C LEU A 160 -8.27 -21.15 2.32
N THR A 161 -8.30 -22.50 2.32
CA THR A 161 -8.65 -23.29 3.50
C THR A 161 -7.69 -23.05 4.67
N SER A 162 -6.38 -23.09 4.42
CA SER A 162 -5.38 -22.83 5.47
C SER A 162 -5.43 -21.40 6.02
N TRP A 163 -5.92 -20.45 5.22
CA TRP A 163 -6.15 -19.08 5.65
C TRP A 163 -7.39 -19.00 6.56
N ARG A 164 -8.49 -19.66 6.19
CA ARG A 164 -9.72 -19.73 6.99
C ARG A 164 -9.49 -20.32 8.38
N GLU A 165 -8.69 -21.39 8.47
CA GLU A 165 -8.37 -22.05 9.74
C GLU A 165 -7.54 -21.17 10.70
N ARG A 166 -6.82 -20.19 10.16
CA ARG A 166 -5.97 -19.25 10.95
C ARG A 166 -6.63 -17.91 11.19
N SER A 167 -7.71 -17.62 10.47
CA SER A 167 -8.43 -16.36 10.61
C SER A 167 -9.32 -16.44 11.85
N PRO A 168 -9.23 -15.45 12.76
CA PRO A 168 -10.04 -15.42 13.99
C PRO A 168 -11.52 -15.20 13.71
#